data_AF-A0A0F8YJR6-F1
#
_entry.id   AF-A0A0F8YJR6-F1
#
_cell.length_a   1.000
_cell.length_b   1.000
_cell.length_c   1.000
_cell.angle_alpha   90.00
_cell.angle_beta   90.00
_cell.angle_gamma   90.00
#
_symmetry.space_group_name_H-M   'P 1'
#
loop_
_entity.id
_entity.type
_entity.pdbx_description
1 polymer ?
#
loop_
_entity_poly.entity_id
_entity_poly.type
_entity_poly.pdbx_seq_one_letter_code
_entity_poly.pdbx_strand_id
1 'polypeptide(L)'
;MPTNKQVVKALIAGASYSYVGMIGTGGVGSGDYFRLNGNHTIGREESRSGRFLDRRDYCKLHIISHYTKALLGDGFEVFPIGRVGEDAAGDRLLEEMRESGLNLRFMETLRDRPTLYSFCFLYPDNSGGNLTTDNSASTEVDVRAVEQAVPVMAQLGSRGIA
;
A
#
# COMPACT_ATOMS: atom_id res chain seq x y z
N MET A 1 21.56 16.04 9.95
CA MET A 1 20.28 16.37 10.62
C MET A 1 19.47 15.09 10.74
N PRO A 2 18.76 14.84 11.85
CA PRO A 2 17.91 13.66 11.97
C PRO A 2 16.76 13.70 10.96
N THR A 3 16.38 12.53 10.43
CA THR A 3 15.21 12.41 9.55
C THR A 3 13.91 12.55 10.35
N ASN A 4 12.81 12.91 9.71
CA ASN A 4 11.49 12.97 10.38
C ASN A 4 11.16 11.66 11.13
N LYS A 5 11.53 10.51 10.55
CA LYS A 5 11.36 9.18 11.16
C LYS A 5 12.16 9.04 12.47
N GLN A 6 13.38 9.57 12.52
CA GLN A 6 14.21 9.55 13.74
C GLN A 6 13.64 10.45 14.84
N VAL A 7 13.12 11.62 14.47
CA VAL A 7 12.47 12.53 15.43
C VAL A 7 11.23 11.89 16.04
N VAL A 8 10.35 11.29 15.22
CA VAL A 8 9.14 10.60 15.71
C VAL A 8 9.52 9.42 16.60
N LYS A 9 10.49 8.58 16.20
CA LYS A 9 10.97 7.47 17.04
C LYS A 9 11.48 7.94 18.41
N ALA A 10 12.19 9.07 18.45
CA ALA A 10 12.64 9.65 19.72
C ALA A 10 11.48 10.16 20.58
N LEU A 11 10.44 10.76 19.98
CA LEU A 11 9.27 11.26 20.69
C LEU A 11 8.43 10.15 21.34
N ILE A 12 8.42 8.95 20.76
CA ILE A 12 7.62 7.82 21.25
C ILE A 12 8.46 6.78 22.00
N ALA A 13 9.76 7.01 22.20
CA ALA A 13 10.63 6.10 22.91
C ALA A 13 10.15 5.93 24.36
N GLY A 14 9.77 4.70 24.75
CA GLY A 14 9.24 4.40 26.08
C GLY A 14 7.73 4.71 26.26
N ALA A 15 7.02 5.10 25.20
CA ALA A 15 5.57 5.27 25.25
C ALA A 15 4.86 3.90 25.33
N SER A 16 3.85 3.80 26.21
CA SER A 16 2.90 2.70 26.20
C SER A 16 1.76 3.03 25.25
N TYR A 17 1.55 2.20 24.22
CA TYR A 17 0.45 2.38 23.27
C TYR A 17 -0.86 1.77 23.80
N SER A 18 -1.97 2.50 23.67
CA SER A 18 -3.31 1.96 23.94
C SER A 18 -3.63 0.79 23.01
N TYR A 19 -3.19 0.89 21.75
CA TYR A 19 -3.30 -0.15 20.74
C TYR A 19 -1.94 -0.76 20.43
N VAL A 20 -1.89 -2.06 20.17
CA VAL A 20 -0.62 -2.80 19.95
C VAL A 20 -0.54 -3.47 18.59
N GLY A 21 -1.62 -3.42 17.81
CA GLY A 21 -1.57 -3.91 16.44
C GLY A 21 -2.73 -3.46 15.59
N MET A 22 -2.52 -3.56 14.28
CA MET A 22 -3.49 -3.24 13.23
C MET A 22 -3.60 -4.42 12.27
N ILE A 23 -4.82 -4.74 11.89
CA ILE A 23 -5.14 -5.60 10.75
C ILE A 23 -5.81 -4.70 9.72
N GLY A 24 -5.46 -4.83 8.45
CA GLY A 24 -6.06 -4.01 7.40
C GLY A 24 -6.21 -4.79 6.11
N THR A 25 -7.30 -4.56 5.38
CA THR A 25 -7.54 -5.16 4.06
C THR A 25 -7.68 -4.07 2.99
N GLY A 26 -7.33 -4.41 1.75
CA GLY A 26 -7.40 -3.50 0.61
C GLY A 26 -6.44 -3.87 -0.52
N GLY A 27 -6.40 -3.02 -1.55
CA GLY A 27 -5.54 -3.24 -2.71
C GLY A 27 -4.05 -3.14 -2.37
N VAL A 28 -3.27 -4.01 -2.99
CA VAL A 28 -1.79 -3.97 -3.01
C VAL A 28 -1.35 -3.98 -4.45
N GLY A 29 -0.70 -2.89 -4.86
CA GLY A 29 -0.39 -2.66 -6.24
C GLY A 29 0.72 -1.63 -6.42
N SER A 30 1.14 -1.50 -7.67
CA SER A 30 2.17 -0.57 -8.11
C SER A 30 1.65 0.33 -9.22
N GLY A 31 2.34 1.41 -9.50
CA GLY A 31 1.96 2.28 -10.59
C GLY A 31 3.01 3.31 -10.94
N ASP A 32 2.85 3.86 -12.15
CA ASP A 32 3.71 4.90 -12.69
C ASP A 32 2.99 6.24 -12.72
N TYR A 33 3.78 7.30 -12.59
CA TYR A 33 3.32 8.67 -12.79
C TYR A 33 3.75 9.22 -14.13
N PHE A 34 2.80 9.80 -14.87
CA PHE A 34 3.03 10.45 -16.14
C PHE A 34 2.51 11.89 -16.12
N ARG A 35 3.39 12.87 -16.35
CA ARG A 35 2.99 14.28 -16.42
C ARG A 35 2.67 14.65 -17.86
N LEU A 36 1.43 15.05 -18.11
CA LEU A 36 0.93 15.51 -19.40
C LEU A 36 1.45 16.92 -19.72
N ASN A 37 1.54 17.23 -21.02
CA ASN A 37 1.81 18.58 -21.50
C ASN A 37 0.51 19.40 -21.57
N GLY A 38 0.47 20.56 -20.90
CA GLY A 38 -0.71 21.44 -20.85
C GLY A 38 -1.76 21.05 -19.81
N ASN A 39 -2.58 22.02 -19.39
CA ASN A 39 -3.57 21.86 -18.30
C ASN A 39 -5.01 21.63 -18.79
N HIS A 40 -5.29 21.62 -20.09
CA HIS A 40 -6.65 21.38 -20.57
C HIS A 40 -7.04 19.92 -20.34
N THR A 41 -8.30 19.65 -20.00
CA THR A 41 -8.78 18.27 -19.78
C THR A 41 -8.47 17.37 -20.97
N ILE A 42 -7.99 16.15 -20.71
CA ILE A 42 -7.77 15.15 -21.77
C ILE A 42 -9.10 14.66 -22.35
N GLY A 43 -9.24 14.76 -23.66
CA GLY A 43 -10.41 14.26 -24.38
C GLY A 43 -10.43 12.73 -24.49
N ARG A 44 -11.61 12.15 -24.73
CA ARG A 44 -11.81 10.68 -24.88
C ARG A 44 -10.96 10.07 -26.00
N GLU A 45 -10.84 10.80 -27.12
CA GLU A 45 -10.10 10.38 -28.32
C GLU A 45 -8.78 11.15 -28.49
N GLU A 46 -8.31 11.84 -27.44
CA GLU A 46 -7.12 12.67 -27.51
C GLU A 46 -5.85 11.86 -27.24
N SER A 47 -4.88 11.96 -28.15
CA SER A 47 -3.50 11.55 -27.87
C SER A 47 -2.71 12.74 -27.34
N ARG A 48 -2.04 12.58 -26.19
CA ARG A 48 -1.25 13.65 -25.57
C ARG A 48 0.10 13.16 -25.09
N SER A 49 1.12 13.93 -25.44
CA SER A 49 2.50 13.70 -24.98
C SER A 49 2.71 14.19 -23.55
N GLY A 50 3.75 13.64 -22.92
CA GLY A 50 4.16 13.97 -21.57
C GLY A 50 5.48 13.30 -21.22
N ARG A 51 5.74 13.13 -19.92
CA ARG A 51 6.94 12.45 -19.42
C ARG A 51 6.65 11.63 -18.18
N PHE A 52 7.32 10.49 -18.07
CA PHE A 52 7.37 9.73 -16.82
C PHE A 52 8.03 10.56 -15.72
N LEU A 53 7.57 10.34 -14.50
CA LEU A 53 8.16 10.91 -13.31
C LEU A 53 8.81 9.80 -12.51
N ASP A 54 10.00 10.06 -12.00
CA ASP A 54 10.75 9.11 -11.16
C ASP A 54 10.16 9.06 -9.74
N ARG A 55 8.98 8.45 -9.65
CA ARG A 55 8.24 8.19 -8.41
C ARG A 55 7.27 7.04 -8.63
N ARG A 56 6.98 6.33 -7.55
CA ARG A 56 6.12 5.15 -7.54
C ARG A 56 4.77 5.48 -6.93
N ASP A 57 3.72 4.88 -7.49
CA ASP A 57 2.40 4.81 -6.87
C ASP A 57 2.26 3.50 -6.09
N TYR A 58 1.63 3.59 -4.92
CA TYR A 58 1.36 2.47 -4.04
C TYR A 58 -0.09 2.50 -3.60
N CYS A 59 -0.71 1.32 -3.51
CA CYS A 59 -2.07 1.25 -3.01
C CYS A 59 -2.17 1.57 -1.51
N LYS A 60 -3.35 2.04 -1.09
CA LYS A 60 -3.58 2.57 0.26
C LYS A 60 -3.24 1.59 1.37
N LEU A 61 -3.49 0.29 1.19
CA LEU A 61 -3.15 -0.71 2.20
C LEU A 61 -1.64 -0.72 2.47
N HIS A 62 -0.82 -0.69 1.42
CA HIS A 62 0.64 -0.61 1.56
C HIS A 62 1.03 0.70 2.25
N ILE A 63 0.54 1.85 1.76
CA ILE A 63 0.89 3.18 2.31
C ILE A 63 0.58 3.27 3.80
N ILE A 64 -0.65 2.92 4.19
CA ILE A 64 -1.10 3.01 5.60
C ILE A 64 -0.31 2.04 6.47
N SER A 65 -0.13 0.80 6.02
CA SER A 65 0.63 -0.22 6.76
C SER A 65 2.07 0.23 6.97
N HIS A 66 2.73 0.71 5.91
CA HIS A 66 4.10 1.19 5.96
C HIS A 66 4.26 2.34 6.93
N TYR A 67 3.42 3.38 6.84
CA TYR A 67 3.55 4.53 7.74
C TYR A 67 3.26 4.16 9.19
N THR A 68 2.24 3.34 9.45
CA THR A 68 1.94 2.85 10.80
C THR A 68 3.17 2.14 11.39
N LYS A 69 3.77 1.20 10.65
CA LYS A 69 4.96 0.47 11.13
C LYS A 69 6.20 1.36 11.23
N ALA A 70 6.42 2.23 10.24
CA ALA A 70 7.58 3.13 10.23
C ALA A 70 7.56 4.14 11.39
N LEU A 71 6.37 4.60 11.78
CA LEU A 71 6.19 5.57 12.86
C LEU A 71 6.15 4.88 14.22
N LEU A 72 5.40 3.79 14.40
CA LEU A 72 5.21 3.13 15.71
C LEU A 72 6.27 2.07 16.04
N GLY A 73 7.04 1.62 15.06
CA GLY A 73 8.15 0.69 15.24
C GLY A 73 7.74 -0.72 15.66
N ASP A 74 8.65 -1.42 16.32
CA ASP A 74 8.51 -2.86 16.62
C ASP A 74 7.52 -3.15 17.75
N GLY A 75 7.15 -2.14 18.54
CA GLY A 75 6.12 -2.26 19.58
C GLY A 75 4.69 -2.30 19.05
N PHE A 76 4.50 -2.20 17.73
CA PHE A 76 3.20 -2.24 17.08
C PHE A 76 3.22 -3.19 15.89
N GLU A 77 2.33 -4.19 15.91
CA GLU A 77 2.20 -5.18 14.84
C GLU A 77 1.28 -4.69 13.72
N VAL A 78 1.62 -5.00 12.47
CA VAL A 78 0.79 -4.63 11.31
C VAL A 78 0.62 -5.84 10.40
N PHE A 79 -0.63 -6.26 10.23
CA PHE A 79 -1.02 -7.43 9.45
C PHE A 79 -1.86 -7.01 8.23
N PRO A 80 -1.23 -6.71 7.09
CA PRO A 80 -1.97 -6.49 5.85
C PRO A 80 -2.58 -7.81 5.35
N ILE A 81 -3.84 -7.74 4.92
CA ILE A 81 -4.58 -8.78 4.22
C ILE A 81 -4.75 -8.33 2.78
N GLY A 82 -4.17 -9.08 1.84
CA GLY A 82 -4.18 -8.68 0.45
C GLY A 82 -3.58 -9.73 -0.46
N ARG A 83 -3.64 -9.45 -1.76
CA ARG A 83 -3.13 -10.35 -2.79
C ARG A 83 -2.33 -9.59 -3.84
N VAL A 84 -1.22 -10.19 -4.26
CA VAL A 84 -0.39 -9.76 -5.39
C VAL A 84 -0.29 -10.87 -6.43
N GLY A 85 0.13 -10.54 -7.64
CA GLY A 85 0.42 -11.54 -8.67
C GLY A 85 1.78 -12.19 -8.47
N GLU A 86 1.97 -13.38 -9.03
CA GLU A 86 3.27 -14.06 -9.17
C GLU A 86 4.08 -13.38 -10.30
N ASP A 87 4.41 -12.11 -10.08
CA ASP A 87 5.12 -11.26 -11.02
C ASP A 87 6.14 -10.34 -10.33
N ALA A 88 7.03 -9.72 -11.12
CA ALA A 88 8.12 -8.89 -10.59
C ALA A 88 7.64 -7.67 -9.79
N ALA A 89 6.41 -7.17 -10.05
CA ALA A 89 5.84 -6.10 -9.24
C ALA A 89 5.38 -6.63 -7.88
N GLY A 90 4.73 -7.79 -7.84
CA GLY A 90 4.32 -8.48 -6.63
C GLY A 90 5.51 -8.81 -5.72
N ASP A 91 6.55 -9.44 -6.29
CA ASP A 91 7.78 -9.79 -5.57
C ASP A 91 8.42 -8.58 -4.90
N ARG A 92 8.56 -7.48 -5.67
CA ARG A 92 9.12 -6.22 -5.16
C ARG A 92 8.26 -5.63 -4.04
N LEU A 93 6.94 -5.59 -4.20
CA LEU A 93 6.05 -5.03 -3.18
C LEU A 93 6.12 -5.84 -1.89
N LEU A 94 6.14 -7.17 -1.96
CA LEU A 94 6.27 -8.03 -0.79
C LEU A 94 7.62 -7.81 -0.09
N GLU A 95 8.70 -7.61 -0.84
CA GLU A 95 10.00 -7.31 -0.27
C GLU A 95 10.00 -5.95 0.45
N GLU A 96 9.52 -4.89 -0.18
CA GLU A 96 9.43 -3.55 0.43
C GLU A 96 8.56 -3.56 1.71
N MET A 97 7.45 -4.31 1.69
CA MET A 97 6.60 -4.48 2.88
C MET A 97 7.35 -5.24 3.99
N ARG A 98 8.09 -6.29 3.66
CA ARG A 98 8.90 -7.05 4.62
C ARG A 98 10.01 -6.21 5.22
N GLU A 99 10.75 -5.47 4.40
CA GLU A 99 11.81 -4.54 4.84
C GLU A 99 11.28 -3.47 5.79
N SER A 100 10.02 -3.04 5.60
CA SER A 100 9.38 -2.10 6.52
C SER A 100 8.91 -2.72 7.84
N GLY A 101 8.97 -4.05 8.00
CA GLY A 101 8.62 -4.78 9.20
C GLY A 101 7.14 -5.19 9.29
N LEU A 102 6.44 -5.26 8.16
CA LEU A 102 5.04 -5.72 8.11
C LEU A 102 4.96 -7.24 8.24
N ASN A 103 3.93 -7.73 8.92
CA ASN A 103 3.69 -9.16 9.08
C ASN A 103 2.84 -9.69 7.92
N LEU A 104 3.50 -10.28 6.93
CA LEU A 104 2.89 -10.66 5.65
C LEU A 104 2.14 -11.99 5.66
N ARG A 105 1.82 -12.55 6.83
CA ARG A 105 1.21 -13.90 6.93
C ARG A 105 -0.16 -14.04 6.26
N PHE A 106 -0.85 -12.92 5.98
CA PHE A 106 -2.15 -12.88 5.28
C PHE A 106 -2.04 -12.25 3.88
N MET A 107 -0.82 -12.11 3.37
CA MET A 107 -0.58 -11.78 1.98
C MET A 107 -0.47 -13.08 1.18
N GLU A 108 -1.23 -13.17 0.09
CA GLU A 108 -1.16 -14.31 -0.82
C GLU A 108 -0.66 -13.85 -2.20
N THR A 109 -0.01 -14.77 -2.91
CA THR A 109 0.46 -14.57 -4.28
C THR A 109 -0.38 -15.45 -5.20
N LEU A 110 -0.92 -14.87 -6.27
CA LEU A 110 -1.75 -15.57 -7.25
C LEU A 110 -1.00 -15.72 -8.58
N ARG A 111 -0.95 -16.95 -9.10
CA ARG A 111 -0.31 -17.25 -10.39
C ARG A 111 -1.06 -16.69 -11.60
N ASP A 112 -2.39 -16.79 -11.57
CA ASP A 112 -3.24 -16.51 -12.74
C ASP A 112 -3.83 -15.09 -12.76
N ARG A 113 -3.32 -14.22 -11.89
CA ARG A 113 -3.76 -12.82 -11.78
C ARG A 113 -2.55 -11.90 -11.65
N PRO A 114 -2.50 -10.77 -12.39
CA PRO A 114 -1.42 -9.81 -12.24
C PRO A 114 -1.54 -9.03 -10.92
N THR A 115 -0.42 -8.52 -10.41
CA THR A 115 -0.39 -7.50 -9.38
C THR A 115 -1.18 -6.26 -9.84
N LEU A 116 -1.95 -5.66 -8.92
CA LEU A 116 -2.75 -4.46 -9.21
C LEU A 116 -1.85 -3.35 -9.78
N TYR A 117 -2.30 -2.75 -10.88
CA TYR A 117 -1.57 -1.68 -11.55
C TYR A 117 -2.41 -0.41 -11.69
N SER A 118 -1.78 0.74 -11.45
CA SER A 118 -2.38 2.06 -11.58
C SER A 118 -1.51 2.97 -12.46
N PHE A 119 -2.09 3.57 -13.49
CA PHE A 119 -1.43 4.61 -14.28
C PHE A 119 -1.94 5.98 -13.83
N CYS A 120 -1.08 6.73 -13.16
CA CYS A 120 -1.39 8.04 -12.59
C CYS A 120 -0.95 9.14 -13.57
N PHE A 121 -1.90 9.92 -14.08
CA PHE A 121 -1.56 11.08 -14.92
C PHE A 121 -1.75 12.38 -14.14
N LEU A 122 -0.87 13.35 -14.42
CA LEU A 122 -0.90 14.66 -13.79
C LEU A 122 -0.80 15.76 -14.84
N TYR A 123 -1.57 16.82 -14.66
CA TYR A 123 -1.42 18.08 -15.38
C TYR A 123 -0.28 18.93 -14.75
N PRO A 124 0.25 19.93 -15.46
CA PRO A 124 1.24 20.87 -14.92
C PRO A 124 0.86 21.54 -13.59
N ASP A 125 -0.43 21.76 -13.33
CA ASP A 125 -0.94 22.30 -12.06
C ASP A 125 -1.01 21.28 -10.90
N ASN A 126 -0.57 20.04 -11.14
CA ASN A 126 -0.61 18.88 -10.23
C ASN A 126 -2.00 18.31 -9.95
N SER A 127 -3.05 18.80 -10.61
CA SER A 127 -4.31 18.05 -10.71
C SER A 127 -4.10 16.81 -11.59
N GLY A 128 -5.05 15.88 -11.58
CA GLY A 128 -4.94 14.67 -12.38
C GLY A 128 -5.90 13.58 -11.97
N GLY A 129 -5.55 12.36 -12.32
CA GLY A 129 -6.33 11.17 -12.01
C GLY A 129 -5.52 9.90 -12.25
N ASN A 130 -6.19 8.77 -12.15
CA ASN A 130 -5.57 7.47 -12.22
C ASN A 130 -6.48 6.48 -12.91
N LEU A 131 -5.88 5.61 -13.72
CA LEU A 131 -6.52 4.50 -14.41
C LEU A 131 -6.01 3.22 -13.75
N THR A 132 -6.92 2.47 -13.13
CA THR A 132 -6.56 1.32 -12.29
C THR A 132 -7.14 0.06 -12.91
N THR A 133 -6.33 -1.00 -13.01
CA THR A 133 -6.77 -2.30 -13.52
C THR A 133 -7.78 -2.94 -12.57
N ASP A 134 -8.86 -3.50 -13.10
CA ASP A 134 -9.90 -4.20 -12.32
C ASP A 134 -9.74 -5.74 -12.36
N ASN A 135 -8.86 -6.26 -13.21
CA ASN A 135 -8.59 -7.70 -13.40
C ASN A 135 -7.32 -8.17 -12.64
N SER A 136 -7.11 -7.69 -11.42
CA SER A 136 -5.89 -7.92 -10.63
C SER A 136 -6.06 -8.96 -9.52
N ALA A 137 -4.94 -9.40 -8.93
CA ALA A 137 -4.93 -10.25 -7.75
C ALA A 137 -5.66 -9.60 -6.56
N SER A 138 -5.57 -8.29 -6.41
CA SER A 138 -6.27 -7.55 -5.35
C SER A 138 -7.80 -7.62 -5.49
N THR A 139 -8.33 -7.82 -6.70
CA THR A 139 -9.78 -7.99 -6.93
C THR A 139 -10.29 -9.31 -6.37
N GLU A 140 -9.41 -10.30 -6.17
CA GLU A 140 -9.80 -11.62 -5.68
C GLU A 140 -9.89 -11.68 -4.15
N VAL A 141 -9.42 -10.66 -3.41
CA VAL A 141 -9.50 -10.64 -1.94
C VAL A 141 -10.95 -10.83 -1.50
N ASP A 142 -11.22 -11.93 -0.79
CA ASP A 142 -12.55 -12.36 -0.41
C ASP A 142 -12.71 -12.45 1.12
N VAL A 143 -13.91 -12.80 1.56
CA VAL A 143 -14.22 -12.96 2.99
C VAL A 143 -13.33 -14.01 3.64
N ARG A 144 -12.96 -15.08 2.92
CA ARG A 144 -12.11 -16.15 3.45
C ARG A 144 -10.72 -15.64 3.79
N ALA A 145 -10.14 -14.75 2.98
CA ALA A 145 -8.87 -14.11 3.29
C ALA A 145 -8.95 -13.30 4.59
N VAL A 146 -10.07 -12.61 4.84
CA VAL A 146 -10.31 -11.83 6.07
C VAL A 146 -10.50 -12.75 7.29
N GLU A 147 -11.24 -13.86 7.14
CA GLU A 147 -11.49 -14.82 8.21
C GLU A 147 -10.21 -15.44 8.78
N GLN A 148 -9.16 -15.61 7.96
CA GLN A 148 -7.85 -16.09 8.42
C GLN A 148 -7.22 -15.20 9.51
N ALA A 149 -7.57 -13.91 9.55
CA ALA A 149 -7.04 -12.95 10.51
C ALA A 149 -7.83 -12.88 11.83
N VAL A 150 -9.01 -13.52 11.92
CA VAL A 150 -9.86 -13.50 13.12
C VAL A 150 -9.13 -13.99 14.38
N PRO A 151 -8.36 -15.09 14.37
CA PRO A 151 -7.62 -15.51 15.56
C PRO A 151 -6.59 -14.48 16.05
N VAL A 152 -5.96 -13.75 15.12
CA VAL A 152 -5.01 -12.68 15.48
C VAL A 152 -5.77 -11.49 16.07
N MET A 153 -6.91 -11.11 15.49
CA MET A 153 -7.73 -10.04 16.06
C MET A 153 -8.21 -10.40 17.48
N ALA A 154 -8.62 -11.65 17.70
CA ALA A 154 -9.01 -12.13 19.02
C ALA A 154 -7.87 -12.07 20.04
N GLN A 155 -6.62 -12.34 19.61
CA GLN A 155 -5.43 -12.21 20.46
C GLN A 155 -5.11 -10.75 20.79
N LEU A 156 -5.28 -9.82 19.84
CA LEU A 156 -5.10 -8.39 20.09
C LEU A 156 -6.18 -7.83 21.04
N GLY A 157 -7.39 -8.42 21.00
CA GLY A 157 -8.51 -8.06 21.85
C GLY A 157 -8.88 -6.57 21.71
N SER A 158 -9.15 -5.90 22.83
CA SER A 158 -9.49 -4.47 22.87
C SER A 158 -8.34 -3.54 22.50
N ARG A 159 -7.13 -4.07 22.26
CA ARG A 159 -5.94 -3.32 21.87
C ARG A 159 -5.60 -3.47 20.38
N GLY A 160 -6.45 -4.15 19.60
CA GLY A 160 -6.33 -4.24 18.15
C GLY A 160 -7.11 -3.15 17.43
N ILE A 161 -6.66 -2.80 16.22
CA ILE A 161 -7.36 -1.94 15.25
C ILE A 161 -7.66 -2.80 14.02
N ALA A 162 -8.88 -2.72 13.48
CA ALA A 162 -9.29 -3.37 12.25
C ALA A 162 -10.23 -2.46 11.44
#